data_AF-A0A0F8YLK7-F1
#
_entry.id   AF-A0A0F8YLK7-F1
#
_cell.length_a   1.000
_cell.length_b   1.000
_cell.length_c   1.000
_cell.angle_alpha   90.00
_cell.angle_beta   90.00
_cell.angle_gamma   90.00
#
_symmetry.space_group_name_H-M   'P 1'
#
loop_
_entity.id
_entity.type
_entity.pdbx_description
1 polymer ?
#
loop_
_entity_poly.entity_id
_entity_poly.type
_entity_poly.pdbx_seq_one_letter_code
_entity_poly.pdbx_strand_id
1 'polypeptide(L)'
;MKTLINQDVLSKKDFREALYDLFETMGFSKSEIARRAGVSPQRMFQYLEDGCNSIAAMVKVASAFGVRPDYFKEVRSDPLLNVIKEDRDIYDKVIEKMSADVVQWYKLILTKTEKTANEKPPRYTRKPPQTSRKKIIATVA
;
A
#
# COMPACT_ATOMS: atom_id res chain seq x y z
N MET A 1 2.78 -8.10 -33.29
CA MET A 1 1.76 -8.45 -32.28
C MET A 1 1.34 -7.18 -31.55
N LYS A 2 0.16 -6.63 -31.85
CA LYS A 2 -0.43 -5.54 -31.07
C LYS A 2 -1.16 -6.19 -29.90
N THR A 3 -0.64 -6.07 -28.69
CA THR A 3 -1.38 -6.40 -27.48
C THR A 3 -2.59 -5.49 -27.43
N LEU A 4 -3.78 -6.06 -27.65
CA LEU A 4 -5.06 -5.47 -27.32
C LEU A 4 -5.08 -5.32 -25.79
N ILE A 5 -4.50 -4.24 -25.30
CA ILE A 5 -4.73 -3.81 -23.93
C ILE A 5 -6.19 -3.37 -23.94
N ASN A 6 -7.09 -4.27 -23.55
CA ASN A 6 -8.45 -3.91 -23.18
C ASN A 6 -8.31 -2.74 -22.21
N GLN A 7 -8.73 -1.56 -22.66
CA GLN A 7 -8.82 -0.36 -21.86
C GLN A 7 -9.99 -0.53 -20.89
N ASP A 8 -9.91 -1.52 -19.99
CA ASP A 8 -10.63 -1.46 -18.74
C ASP A 8 -10.01 -0.29 -17.98
N VAL A 9 -10.60 0.87 -18.22
CA VAL A 9 -10.22 2.14 -17.61
C VAL A 9 -10.53 1.97 -16.13
N LEU A 10 -9.47 1.78 -15.36
CA LEU A 10 -9.58 1.75 -13.90
C LEU A 10 -10.32 3.01 -13.45
N SER A 11 -11.44 2.83 -12.74
CA SER A 11 -12.22 3.96 -12.22
C SER A 11 -11.37 4.75 -11.22
N LYS A 12 -11.51 6.08 -11.23
CA LYS A 12 -10.89 6.96 -10.23
C LYS A 12 -11.15 6.48 -8.80
N LYS A 13 -12.37 6.02 -8.54
CA LYS A 13 -12.82 5.52 -7.24
C LYS A 13 -12.01 4.29 -6.83
N ASP A 14 -11.83 3.35 -7.75
CA ASP A 14 -11.14 2.07 -7.50
C ASP A 14 -9.66 2.31 -7.21
N PHE A 15 -9.01 3.21 -7.98
CA PHE A 15 -7.64 3.62 -7.70
C PHE A 15 -7.49 4.23 -6.30
N ARG A 16 -8.43 5.09 -5.91
CA ARG A 16 -8.42 5.76 -4.61
C ARG A 16 -8.54 4.76 -3.47
N GLU A 17 -9.49 3.84 -3.55
CA GLU A 17 -9.72 2.81 -2.52
C GLU A 17 -8.51 1.90 -2.36
N ALA A 18 -7.98 1.36 -3.45
CA ALA A 18 -6.76 0.55 -3.42
C ALA A 18 -5.54 1.32 -2.88
N LEU A 19 -5.46 2.63 -3.15
CA LEU A 19 -4.42 3.49 -2.59
C LEU A 19 -4.58 3.64 -1.06
N TYR A 20 -5.80 3.81 -0.54
CA TYR A 20 -6.06 3.83 0.90
C TYR A 20 -5.68 2.51 1.57
N ASP A 21 -6.09 1.38 0.99
CA ASP A 21 -5.75 0.04 1.51
C ASP A 21 -4.22 -0.17 1.60
N LEU A 22 -3.46 0.32 0.61
CA LEU A 22 -1.99 0.29 0.65
C LEU A 22 -1.40 1.16 1.76
N PHE A 23 -2.00 2.33 2.03
CA PHE A 23 -1.56 3.19 3.12
C PHE A 23 -1.78 2.54 4.50
N GLU A 24 -2.94 1.91 4.69
CA GLU A 24 -3.27 1.19 5.93
C GLU A 24 -2.38 -0.04 6.13
N THR A 25 -2.18 -0.82 5.07
CA THR A 25 -1.42 -2.07 5.14
C THR A 25 0.08 -1.84 5.34
N MET A 26 0.66 -0.85 4.66
CA MET A 26 2.12 -0.63 4.66
C MET A 26 2.56 0.40 5.71
N GLY A 27 1.62 1.14 6.31
CA GLY A 27 1.90 2.11 7.38
C GLY A 27 2.79 3.29 6.96
N PHE A 28 2.89 3.59 5.66
CA PHE A 28 3.69 4.70 5.18
C PHE A 28 2.96 6.04 5.36
N SER A 29 3.73 7.11 5.57
CA SER A 29 3.16 8.46 5.55
C SER A 29 2.93 8.94 4.12
N LYS A 30 1.92 9.80 3.92
CA LYS A 30 1.61 10.41 2.62
C LYS A 30 2.83 11.09 1.98
N SER A 31 3.60 11.83 2.79
CA SER A 31 4.82 12.53 2.35
C SER A 31 5.94 11.57 1.94
N GLU A 32 6.09 10.44 2.65
CA GLU A 32 7.10 9.43 2.32
C GLU A 32 6.83 8.80 0.96
N ILE A 33 5.57 8.41 0.70
CA ILE A 33 5.18 7.81 -0.58
C ILE A 33 5.23 8.82 -1.72
N ALA A 34 4.81 10.07 -1.50
CA ALA A 34 4.94 11.13 -2.49
C ALA A 34 6.41 11.27 -2.95
N ARG A 35 7.35 11.30 -2.00
CA ARG A 35 8.79 11.36 -2.28
C ARG A 35 9.27 10.14 -3.07
N ARG A 36 8.89 8.92 -2.66
CA ARG A 36 9.30 7.67 -3.35
C ARG A 36 8.73 7.57 -4.76
N ALA A 37 7.49 7.99 -4.97
CA ALA A 37 6.83 7.99 -6.26
C ALA A 37 7.33 9.11 -7.19
N GLY A 38 8.15 10.04 -6.69
CA GLY A 38 8.58 11.22 -7.44
C GLY A 38 7.40 12.13 -7.79
N VAL A 39 6.43 12.26 -6.88
CA VAL A 39 5.22 13.08 -7.04
C VAL A 39 5.18 14.13 -5.94
N SER A 40 4.67 15.33 -6.22
CA SER A 40 4.52 16.35 -5.18
C SER A 40 3.51 15.90 -4.11
N PRO A 41 3.68 16.31 -2.84
CA PRO A 41 2.72 16.00 -1.79
C PRO A 41 1.30 16.45 -2.13
N GLN A 42 1.11 17.66 -2.70
CA GLN A 42 -0.24 18.13 -3.09
C GLN A 42 -0.90 17.19 -4.10
N ARG A 43 -0.13 16.66 -5.05
CA ARG A 43 -0.66 15.77 -6.08
C ARG A 43 -0.94 14.37 -5.54
N MET A 44 -0.20 13.91 -4.55
CA MET A 44 -0.54 12.71 -3.79
C MET A 44 -1.84 12.88 -2.99
N PHE A 45 -2.07 14.05 -2.37
CA PHE A 45 -3.35 14.37 -1.73
C PHE A 45 -4.50 14.35 -2.73
N GLN A 46 -4.31 14.96 -3.90
CA GLN A 46 -5.32 14.94 -4.97
C GLN A 46 -5.65 13.50 -5.41
N TYR A 47 -4.65 12.61 -5.50
CA TYR A 47 -4.86 11.20 -5.79
C TYR A 47 -5.68 10.47 -4.73
N LEU A 48 -5.56 10.87 -3.46
CA LEU A 48 -6.34 10.31 -2.35
C LEU A 48 -7.76 10.87 -2.24
N GLU A 49 -8.03 12.05 -2.79
CA GLU A 49 -9.37 12.65 -2.78
C GLU A 49 -10.15 12.28 -4.04
N ASP A 50 -9.56 12.57 -5.20
CA ASP A 50 -10.20 12.49 -6.52
C ASP A 50 -9.87 11.20 -7.28
N GLY A 51 -8.88 10.43 -6.82
CA GLY A 51 -8.32 9.32 -7.58
C GLY A 51 -7.37 9.75 -8.70
N CYS A 52 -7.02 8.82 -9.58
CA CYS A 52 -6.13 9.08 -10.71
C CYS A 52 -6.58 8.29 -11.94
N ASN A 53 -6.47 8.90 -13.13
CA ASN A 53 -6.72 8.24 -14.42
C ASN A 53 -5.45 8.05 -15.27
N SER A 54 -4.31 8.55 -14.79
CA SER A 54 -3.06 8.49 -15.55
C SER A 54 -2.35 7.19 -15.25
N ILE A 55 -2.25 6.30 -16.25
CA ILE A 55 -1.51 5.03 -16.15
C ILE A 55 -0.06 5.28 -15.68
N ALA A 56 0.61 6.31 -16.21
CA ALA A 56 1.97 6.66 -15.81
C ALA A 56 2.06 7.03 -14.32
N ALA A 57 1.07 7.74 -13.78
CA ALA A 57 1.03 8.04 -12.36
C ALA A 57 0.74 6.79 -11.52
N MET A 58 -0.18 5.93 -11.94
CA MET A 58 -0.46 4.66 -11.26
C MET A 58 0.78 3.79 -11.17
N VAL A 59 1.55 3.66 -12.26
CA VAL A 59 2.80 2.89 -12.29
C VAL A 59 3.84 3.45 -11.32
N LYS A 60 3.98 4.78 -11.24
CA LYS A 60 4.90 5.42 -10.28
C LYS A 60 4.50 5.14 -8.83
N VAL A 61 3.21 5.26 -8.53
CA VAL A 61 2.68 4.99 -7.19
C VAL A 61 2.83 3.50 -6.84
N ALA A 62 2.47 2.59 -7.75
CA ALA A 62 2.66 1.14 -7.59
C ALA A 62 4.12 0.81 -7.24
N SER A 63 5.05 1.36 -8.01
CA SER A 63 6.49 1.15 -7.83
C SER A 63 6.97 1.67 -6.47
N ALA A 64 6.41 2.77 -5.97
CA ALA A 64 6.77 3.33 -4.67
C ALA A 64 6.33 2.45 -3.49
N PHE A 65 5.24 1.70 -3.64
CA PHE A 65 4.79 0.69 -2.69
C PHE A 65 5.43 -0.69 -2.91
N GLY A 66 6.14 -0.90 -4.02
CA GLY A 66 6.70 -2.20 -4.39
C GLY A 66 5.66 -3.20 -4.87
N VAL A 67 4.51 -2.72 -5.38
CA VAL A 67 3.43 -3.56 -5.91
C VAL A 67 3.35 -3.48 -7.44
N ARG A 68 2.72 -4.48 -8.05
CA ARG A 68 2.45 -4.45 -9.49
C ARG A 68 1.37 -3.41 -9.81
N PRO A 69 1.42 -2.71 -10.96
CA PRO A 69 0.35 -1.80 -11.38
C PRO A 69 -1.02 -2.48 -11.49
N ASP A 70 -1.05 -3.78 -11.75
CA ASP A 70 -2.27 -4.58 -11.82
C ASP A 70 -2.96 -4.75 -10.45
N TYR A 71 -2.25 -4.50 -9.34
CA TYR A 71 -2.83 -4.53 -8.00
C TYR A 71 -4.06 -3.62 -7.89
N PHE A 72 -3.99 -2.44 -8.49
CA PHE A 72 -5.10 -1.49 -8.49
C PHE A 72 -6.34 -2.02 -9.22
N LYS A 73 -6.20 -3.01 -10.11
CA LYS A 73 -7.31 -3.69 -10.80
C LYS A 73 -7.81 -4.91 -10.02
N GLU A 74 -6.90 -5.66 -9.40
CA GLU A 74 -7.21 -6.93 -8.71
C GLU A 74 -8.01 -6.77 -7.42
N VAL A 75 -7.87 -5.64 -6.69
CA VAL A 75 -8.60 -5.39 -5.42
C VAL A 75 -10.12 -5.51 -5.57
N ARG A 76 -10.67 -5.37 -6.79
CA ARG A 76 -12.10 -5.58 -7.07
C ARG A 76 -12.47 -7.00 -7.49
N SER A 77 -11.53 -7.78 -7.99
CA SER A 77 -11.81 -9.12 -8.53
C SER A 77 -11.94 -10.18 -7.46
N ASP A 78 -11.77 -9.84 -6.17
CA ASP A 78 -12.04 -10.76 -5.07
C ASP A 78 -13.47 -10.55 -4.56
N PRO A 79 -14.47 -11.31 -5.08
CA PRO A 79 -15.87 -11.16 -4.68
C PRO A 79 -16.07 -11.39 -3.18
N LEU A 80 -15.18 -12.12 -2.50
CA LEU A 80 -15.27 -12.34 -1.07
C LEU A 80 -15.04 -11.04 -0.29
N LEU A 81 -14.06 -10.21 -0.66
CA LEU A 81 -13.77 -8.97 0.09
C LEU A 81 -14.87 -7.92 -0.05
N ASN A 82 -15.51 -7.83 -1.22
CA ASN A 82 -16.61 -6.87 -1.45
C ASN A 82 -17.89 -7.25 -0.69
N VAL A 83 -18.21 -8.55 -0.63
CA VAL A 83 -19.38 -9.05 0.12
C VAL A 83 -19.22 -8.85 1.63
N ILE A 84 -17.99 -8.93 2.13
CA ILE A 84 -17.68 -8.81 3.56
C ILE A 84 -17.69 -7.35 4.04
N LYS A 85 -17.31 -6.40 3.17
CA LYS A 85 -17.28 -4.96 3.52
C LYS A 85 -18.69 -4.34 3.54
N GLU A 86 -19.64 -4.84 2.75
CA GLU A 86 -20.97 -4.20 2.61
C GLU A 86 -22.04 -4.77 3.55
N ASP A 87 -21.92 -6.01 4.03
CA ASP A 87 -22.98 -6.63 4.81
C ASP A 87 -22.47 -7.60 5.89
N ARG A 88 -22.53 -7.14 7.14
CA ARG A 88 -22.03 -7.88 8.31
C ARG A 88 -22.77 -9.21 8.50
N ASP A 89 -24.05 -9.24 8.15
CA ASP A 89 -24.88 -10.44 8.23
C ASP A 89 -24.47 -11.50 7.20
N ILE A 90 -23.91 -11.08 6.06
CA ILE A 90 -23.37 -12.01 5.06
C ILE A 90 -22.03 -12.57 5.51
N TYR A 91 -21.18 -11.76 6.16
CA TYR A 91 -19.93 -12.24 6.76
C TYR A 91 -20.16 -13.36 7.76
N ASP A 92 -21.13 -13.19 8.67
CA ASP A 92 -21.46 -14.20 9.67
C ASP A 92 -22.00 -15.49 9.03
N LYS A 93 -22.84 -15.38 7.99
CA LYS A 93 -23.33 -16.54 7.22
C LYS A 93 -22.24 -17.26 6.42
N VAL A 94 -21.25 -16.52 5.91
CA VAL A 94 -20.10 -17.12 5.20
C VAL A 94 -19.21 -17.85 6.20
N ILE A 95 -18.97 -17.28 7.38
CA ILE A 95 -18.25 -17.95 8.47
C ILE A 95 -18.97 -19.21 8.93
N GLU A 96 -20.31 -19.19 9.06
CA GLU A 96 -21.09 -20.38 9.41
C GLU A 96 -21.00 -21.50 8.37
N LYS A 97 -20.78 -21.15 7.09
CA LYS A 97 -20.63 -22.12 5.99
C LYS A 97 -19.19 -22.56 5.75
N MET A 98 -18.21 -21.87 6.31
CA MET A 98 -16.81 -22.28 6.23
C MET A 98 -16.54 -23.48 7.14
N SER A 99 -15.67 -24.39 6.70
CA SER A 99 -15.25 -25.50 7.57
C SER A 99 -14.53 -24.96 8.81
N ALA A 100 -14.67 -25.67 9.92
CA ALA A 100 -14.07 -25.30 11.19
C ALA A 100 -12.55 -25.04 11.06
N ASP A 101 -11.88 -25.80 10.19
CA ASP A 101 -10.44 -25.66 9.93
C ASP A 101 -10.07 -24.32 9.30
N VAL A 102 -10.90 -23.81 8.37
CA VAL A 102 -10.67 -22.52 7.71
C VAL A 102 -10.95 -21.37 8.68
N VAL A 103 -12.01 -21.48 9.49
CA VAL A 103 -12.32 -20.50 10.55
C VAL A 103 -11.20 -20.46 11.59
N GLN A 104 -10.65 -21.62 11.97
CA GLN A 104 -9.57 -21.71 12.95
C GLN A 104 -8.27 -21.13 12.40
N TRP A 105 -7.95 -21.40 11.13
CA TRP A 105 -6.79 -20.80 10.45
C TRP A 105 -6.91 -19.26 10.37
N TYR A 106 -8.08 -18.74 10.04
CA TYR A 106 -8.31 -17.28 9.96
C TYR A 106 -8.19 -16.60 11.34
N LYS A 107 -8.76 -17.21 12.39
CA LYS A 107 -8.59 -16.73 13.78
C LYS A 107 -7.12 -16.72 14.20
N LEU A 108 -6.33 -17.69 13.74
CA LEU A 108 -4.89 -17.76 14.02
C LEU A 108 -4.11 -16.63 13.34
N ILE A 109 -4.52 -16.21 12.15
CA ILE A 109 -3.89 -15.08 11.44
C ILE A 109 -4.22 -13.76 12.15
N LEU A 110 -5.49 -13.52 12.48
CA LEU A 110 -5.92 -12.30 13.16
C LEU A 110 -5.27 -12.11 14.54
N THR A 111 -5.12 -13.19 15.31
CA THR A 111 -4.43 -13.14 16.62
C THR A 111 -2.92 -12.93 16.50
N LYS A 112 -2.30 -13.35 15.39
CA LYS A 112 -0.88 -13.07 15.13
C LYS A 112 -0.65 -11.61 14.74
N THR A 113 -1.53 -11.03 13.93
CA THR A 113 -1.39 -9.63 13.50
C THR A 113 -1.60 -8.65 14.66
N GLU A 114 -2.53 -8.93 15.58
CA GLU A 114 -2.72 -8.14 16.81
C GLU A 114 -1.52 -8.17 17.77
N LYS A 115 -0.82 -9.31 17.86
CA LYS A 115 0.42 -9.40 18.67
C LYS A 115 1.53 -8.53 18.10
N THR A 116 1.71 -8.52 16.78
CA THR A 116 2.72 -7.66 16.12
C THR A 116 2.37 -6.17 16.18
N ALA A 117 1.09 -5.80 16.27
CA ALA A 117 0.67 -4.40 16.40
C ALA A 117 0.91 -3.83 17.81
N ASN A 118 0.94 -4.68 18.85
CA ASN A 118 1.20 -4.29 20.24
C ASN A 118 2.69 -4.35 20.64
N GLU A 119 3.56 -4.94 19.82
CA GLU A 119 5.00 -4.87 20.01
C GLU A 119 5.50 -3.49 19.56
N LYS A 120 5.88 -2.67 20.55
CA LYS A 120 6.45 -1.34 20.36
C LYS A 120 7.61 -1.44 19.34
N PRO A 121 7.60 -0.69 18.23
CA PRO A 121 8.60 -0.84 17.18
C PRO A 121 10.00 -0.64 17.78
N PRO A 122 11.00 -1.43 17.36
CA PRO A 122 12.35 -1.31 17.88
C PRO A 122 12.81 0.13 17.74
N ARG A 123 13.19 0.76 18.87
CA ARG A 123 13.77 2.11 18.87
C ARG A 123 15.06 2.04 18.07
N TYR A 124 15.01 2.47 16.81
CA TYR A 124 16.20 2.74 16.03
C TYR A 124 16.94 3.91 16.70
N THR A 125 17.92 3.59 17.54
CA THR A 125 18.91 4.56 17.99
C THR A 125 19.73 4.95 16.77
N ARG A 126 19.38 6.08 16.14
CA ARG A 126 20.20 6.67 15.08
C ARG A 126 21.59 6.94 15.66
N LYS A 127 22.58 6.12 15.32
CA LYS A 127 23.98 6.49 15.54
C LYS A 127 24.23 7.75 14.70
N PRO A 128 24.72 8.85 15.29
CA PRO A 128 24.99 10.06 14.55
C PRO A 128 26.01 9.76 13.44
N PRO A 129 25.85 10.35 12.25
CA PRO A 129 26.78 10.15 11.15
C PRO A 129 28.18 10.61 11.60
N GLN A 130 29.16 9.69 11.56
CA GLN A 130 30.55 10.04 11.76
C GLN A 130 30.99 10.93 10.59
N THR A 131 31.01 12.24 10.81
CA THR A 131 31.57 13.20 9.87
C THR A 131 33.08 13.01 9.81
N SER A 132 33.52 12.21 8.83
CA SER A 132 34.93 12.10 8.48
C SER A 132 35.37 13.43 7.87
N ARG A 133 35.97 14.28 8.72
CA ARG A 133 36.53 15.59 8.36
C ARG A 133 37.76 15.36 7.46
N LYS A 134 37.59 15.34 6.14
CA LYS A 134 38.72 15.40 5.19
C LYS A 134 39.36 16.79 5.30
N LYS A 135 40.56 16.87 5.86
CA LYS A 135 41.44 18.05 5.77
C LYS A 135 41.85 18.21 4.30
N ILE A 136 41.34 19.26 3.65
CA ILE A 136 41.87 19.72 2.37
C ILE A 136 43.11 20.53 2.70
N ILE A 137 44.28 20.03 2.34
CA ILE A 137 45.55 20.76 2.44
C ILE A 137 45.70 21.51 1.12
N ALA A 138 45.55 22.84 1.16
CA ALA A 138 45.87 23.70 0.03
C ALA A 138 47.39 23.72 -0.13
N THR A 139 47.89 23.29 -1.29
CA THR A 139 49.29 23.48 -1.68
C THR A 139 49.34 24.67 -2.61
N VAL A 140 50.04 25.72 -2.18
CA VAL A 140 50.41 26.88 -3.00
C VAL A 140 51.86 26.66 -3.43
N ALA A 141 52.09 26.54 -4.73
CA ALA A 141 53.35 26.79 -5.42
C ALA A 141 53.05 26.99 -6.92
#